data_AF-A0A1S7FYN8-F1
#
_entry.id   AF-A0A1S7FYN8-F1
#
_cell.length_a   1.000
_cell.length_b   1.000
_cell.length_c   1.000
_cell.angle_alpha   90.00
_cell.angle_beta   90.00
_cell.angle_gamma   90.00
#
_symmetry.space_group_name_H-M   'P 1'
#
loop_
_entity.id
_entity.type
_entity.pdbx_description
1 polymer ?
#
loop_
_entity_poly.entity_id
_entity_poly.type
_entity_poly.pdbx_seq_one_letter_code
_entity_poly.pdbx_strand_id
1 'polypeptide(L)'
;MAYYETAKLTINEKFALMIVVIASFNDLLKDKEKYLLIWERIKKQLERDKGIHENTMHYWALSGEKLENCFAVTPCIREVCRCHLS
;
A
#
# COMPACT_ATOMS: atom_id res chain seq x y z
N MET A 1 9.84 -5.08 -4.56
CA MET A 1 8.81 -5.04 -5.64
C MET A 1 9.08 -6.02 -6.77
N ALA A 2 10.27 -6.09 -7.36
CA ALA A 2 10.54 -6.98 -8.50
C ALA A 2 10.15 -8.46 -8.25
N TYR A 3 10.48 -8.99 -7.06
CA TYR A 3 10.09 -10.35 -6.67
C TYR A 3 8.56 -10.55 -6.58
N TYR A 4 7.84 -9.57 -6.01
CA TYR A 4 6.37 -9.60 -5.95
C TYR A 4 5.75 -9.64 -7.37
N GLU A 5 6.39 -8.98 -8.34
CA GLU A 5 5.88 -8.82 -9.71
C GLU A 5 6.17 -10.04 -10.61
N THR A 6 7.27 -10.77 -10.37
CA THR A 6 7.74 -11.81 -11.29
C THR A 6 7.67 -13.23 -10.73
N ALA A 7 7.63 -13.40 -9.40
CA ALA A 7 7.55 -14.72 -8.78
C ALA A 7 6.12 -15.28 -8.81
N LYS A 8 6.01 -16.62 -8.90
CA LYS A 8 4.74 -17.32 -8.76
C LYS A 8 4.40 -17.50 -7.28
N LEU A 9 3.86 -16.44 -6.69
CA LEU A 9 3.45 -16.40 -5.28
C LEU A 9 2.03 -16.93 -5.09
N THR A 10 1.81 -17.66 -4.01
CA THR A 10 0.48 -17.98 -3.48
C THR A 10 -0.22 -16.71 -2.97
N ILE A 11 -1.54 -16.79 -2.74
CA ILE A 11 -2.32 -15.68 -2.16
C ILE A 11 -1.75 -15.28 -0.79
N ASN A 12 -1.39 -16.24 0.05
CA ASN A 12 -0.84 -15.98 1.38
C ASN A 12 0.53 -15.30 1.33
N GLU A 13 1.40 -15.72 0.40
CA GLU A 13 2.71 -15.08 0.22
C GLU A 13 2.58 -13.67 -0.34
N LYS A 14 1.66 -13.44 -1.29
CA LYS A 14 1.34 -12.08 -1.77
C LYS A 14 0.87 -11.21 -0.61
N PHE A 15 -0.07 -11.70 0.18
CA PHE A 15 -0.60 -10.97 1.34
C PHE A 15 0.51 -10.60 2.33
N ALA A 16 1.29 -11.58 2.78
CA ALA A 16 2.36 -11.38 3.75
C ALA A 16 3.44 -10.42 3.21
N LEU A 17 3.85 -10.58 1.95
CA LEU A 17 4.86 -9.72 1.35
C LEU A 17 4.37 -8.27 1.20
N MET A 18 3.10 -8.06 0.85
CA MET A 18 2.55 -6.72 0.73
C MET A 18 2.47 -5.98 2.08
N ILE A 19 2.18 -6.69 3.17
CA ILE A 19 2.24 -6.12 4.53
C ILE A 19 3.64 -5.58 4.82
N VAL A 20 4.67 -6.39 4.56
CA VAL A 20 6.07 -5.99 4.77
C VAL A 20 6.43 -4.80 3.87
N VAL A 21 6.02 -4.83 2.61
CA VAL A 21 6.28 -3.73 1.65
C VAL A 21 5.67 -2.41 2.13
N ILE A 22 4.41 -2.40 2.56
CA ILE A 22 3.73 -1.18 3.02
C ILE A 22 4.35 -0.67 4.32
N ALA A 23 4.68 -1.55 5.26
CA ALA A 23 5.33 -1.17 6.51
C ALA A 23 6.69 -0.50 6.24
N SER A 24 7.52 -1.12 5.40
CA SER A 24 8.81 -0.54 5.00
C SER A 24 8.66 0.77 4.24
N PHE A 25 7.64 0.88 3.38
CA PHE A 25 7.36 2.11 2.63
C PHE A 25 6.89 3.24 3.54
N ASN A 26 6.08 2.93 4.56
CA ASN A 26 5.68 3.89 5.59
C ASN A 26 6.87 4.46 6.35
N ASP A 27 7.84 3.61 6.71
CA ASP A 27 9.06 4.06 7.38
C ASP A 27 9.94 4.90 6.45
N LEU A 28 10.04 4.52 5.17
CA LEU A 28 10.78 5.27 4.16
C LEU A 28 10.21 6.67 3.93
N LEU A 29 8.88 6.83 3.93
CA LEU A 29 8.19 8.12 3.74
C LEU A 29 8.49 9.15 4.84
N LYS A 30 9.04 8.74 5.98
CA LYS A 30 9.47 9.66 7.04
C LYS A 30 10.70 10.49 6.62
N ASP A 31 11.48 9.99 5.65
CA ASP A 31 12.62 10.69 5.08
C ASP A 31 12.19 11.45 3.80
N LYS A 32 12.63 12.70 3.63
CA LYS A 32 12.03 13.67 2.68
C LYS A 32 12.44 13.50 1.20
N GLU A 33 12.45 12.28 0.64
CA GLU A 33 12.80 12.06 -0.78
C GLU A 33 11.64 11.63 -1.71
N LYS A 34 11.89 11.74 -3.02
CA LYS A 34 10.96 11.40 -4.12
C LYS A 34 10.81 9.88 -4.25
N TYR A 35 9.85 9.29 -3.55
CA TYR A 35 9.52 7.86 -3.67
C TYR A 35 8.35 7.53 -4.62
N LEU A 36 8.01 8.44 -5.54
CA LEU A 36 6.90 8.30 -6.47
C LEU A 36 6.95 6.98 -7.26
N LEU A 37 8.13 6.59 -7.77
CA LEU A 37 8.26 5.34 -8.52
C LEU A 37 8.00 4.08 -7.68
N ILE A 38 8.35 4.11 -6.38
CA ILE A 38 8.08 2.99 -5.47
C ILE A 38 6.58 2.93 -5.19
N TRP A 39 5.97 4.08 -4.92
CA TRP A 39 4.52 4.18 -4.70
C TRP A 39 3.72 3.67 -5.89
N GLU A 40 4.01 4.13 -7.11
CA GLU A 40 3.29 3.70 -8.31
C GLU A 40 3.32 2.18 -8.50
N ARG A 41 4.43 1.53 -8.14
CA ARG A 41 4.52 0.07 -8.18
C ARG A 41 3.64 -0.58 -7.12
N ILE A 42 3.67 -0.07 -5.88
CA ILE A 42 2.83 -0.56 -4.78
C ILE A 42 1.36 -0.39 -5.14
N LYS A 43 0.95 0.83 -5.55
CA LYS A 43 -0.39 1.18 -6.00
C LYS A 43 -0.90 0.21 -7.07
N LYS A 44 -0.12 -0.02 -8.13
CA LYS A 44 -0.49 -0.96 -9.20
C LYS A 44 -0.74 -2.38 -8.68
N GLN A 45 0.03 -2.85 -7.68
CA GLN A 45 -0.22 -4.17 -7.09
C GLN A 45 -1.47 -4.18 -6.21
N LEU A 46 -1.70 -3.12 -5.42
CA LEU A 46 -2.88 -2.98 -4.58
C LEU A 46 -4.17 -2.92 -5.39
N GLU A 47 -4.15 -2.23 -6.53
CA GLU A 47 -5.27 -2.17 -7.46
C GLU A 47 -5.50 -3.53 -8.14
N ARG A 48 -4.43 -4.17 -8.63
CA ARG A 48 -4.54 -5.45 -9.35
C ARG A 48 -4.99 -6.60 -8.44
N ASP A 49 -4.42 -6.70 -7.24
CA ASP A 49 -4.67 -7.78 -6.28
C ASP A 49 -5.58 -7.31 -5.12
N LYS A 50 -6.52 -6.39 -5.39
CA LYS A 50 -7.33 -5.68 -4.37
C LYS A 50 -7.99 -6.60 -3.34
N GLY A 51 -8.62 -7.69 -3.80
CA GLY A 51 -9.31 -8.64 -2.91
C GLY A 51 -8.37 -9.36 -1.94
N ILE A 52 -7.07 -9.43 -2.24
CA ILE A 52 -6.07 -10.00 -1.33
C ILE A 52 -5.70 -8.98 -0.25
N HIS A 53 -5.67 -7.69 -0.60
CA HIS A 53 -5.07 -6.63 0.21
C HIS A 53 -6.07 -5.69 0.87
N GLU A 54 -7.37 -5.94 0.74
CA GLU A 54 -8.43 -5.05 1.26
C GLU A 54 -8.26 -4.75 2.75
N ASN A 55 -8.04 -5.78 3.57
CA ASN A 55 -7.81 -5.61 5.01
C ASN A 55 -6.56 -4.77 5.31
N THR A 56 -5.48 -5.00 4.56
CA THR A 56 -4.25 -4.23 4.69
C THR A 56 -4.50 -2.76 4.32
N MET A 57 -5.19 -2.49 3.21
CA MET A 57 -5.54 -1.13 2.83
C MET A 57 -6.45 -0.45 3.86
N HIS A 58 -7.44 -1.16 4.40
CA HIS A 58 -8.33 -0.61 5.41
C HIS A 58 -7.58 -0.21 6.69
N TYR A 59 -6.68 -1.07 7.17
CA TYR A 59 -5.82 -0.80 8.33
C TYR A 59 -4.99 0.47 8.13
N TRP A 60 -4.29 0.59 7.00
CA TRP A 60 -3.40 1.73 6.75
C TRP A 60 -4.14 3.02 6.33
N ALA A 61 -5.35 2.90 5.78
CA ALA A 61 -6.17 4.05 5.42
C ALA A 61 -6.68 4.83 6.63
N LEU A 62 -6.81 4.17 7.80
CA LEU A 62 -7.40 4.75 9.01
C LEU A 62 -8.69 5.51 8.68
N SER A 63 -9.60 4.88 7.95
CA SER A 63 -10.81 5.51 7.43
C SER A 63 -11.63 6.11 8.58
N GLY A 64 -11.74 7.45 8.62
CA GLY A 64 -12.42 8.19 9.69
C GLY A 64 -11.49 9.08 10.52
N GLU A 65 -10.18 8.84 10.49
CA GLU A 65 -9.20 9.64 11.25
C GLU A 65 -8.71 10.88 10.47
N LYS A 66 -8.40 11.96 11.19
CA LYS A 66 -7.74 13.14 10.60
C LYS A 66 -6.28 12.80 10.24
N LEU A 67 -5.78 13.42 9.16
CA LEU A 67 -4.42 13.15 8.64
C LEU A 67 -3.30 13.42 9.66
N GLU A 68 -3.50 14.33 10.61
CA GLU A 68 -2.54 14.70 11.65
C GLU A 68 -2.22 13.54 12.62
N ASN A 69 -3.09 12.52 12.71
CA ASN A 69 -2.92 11.34 13.56
C ASN A 69 -2.65 10.05 12.77
N CYS A 70 -2.31 10.17 11.49
CA CYS A 70 -2.21 9.02 10.59
C CYS A 70 -0.77 8.55 10.37
N PHE A 71 -0.63 7.34 9.82
CA PHE A 71 0.65 6.85 9.32
C PHE A 71 1.11 7.67 8.11
N ALA A 72 2.43 7.72 7.88
CA ALA A 72 3.01 8.46 6.75
C ALA A 72 2.46 7.96 5.40
N VAL A 73 2.17 6.66 5.28
CA VAL A 73 1.60 6.04 4.06
C VAL A 73 0.09 6.26 3.91
N THR A 74 -0.61 6.72 4.94
CA THR A 74 -2.09 6.83 4.92
C THR A 74 -2.63 7.68 3.76
N PRO A 75 -2.06 8.86 3.40
CA PRO A 75 -2.53 9.63 2.25
C PRO A 75 -2.49 8.83 0.94
N CYS A 76 -1.42 8.07 0.73
CA CYS A 76 -1.23 7.21 -0.44
C CYS A 76 -2.30 6.10 -0.49
N ILE A 77 -2.51 5.38 0.61
CA ILE A 77 -3.52 4.32 0.64
C ILE A 77 -4.94 4.88 0.41
N ARG A 78 -5.26 6.05 0.99
CA ARG A 78 -6.54 6.72 0.76
C ARG A 78 -6.76 7.10 -0.70
N GLU A 79 -5.71 7.41 -1.46
CA GLU A 79 -5.78 7.62 -2.90
C GLU A 79 -6.34 6.36 -3.61
N VAL A 80 -5.78 5.19 -3.31
CA VAL A 80 -6.20 3.90 -3.90
C VAL A 80 -7.64 3.57 -3.54
N CYS A 81 -8.02 3.80 -2.28
CA CYS A 81 -9.38 3.56 -1.80
C CYS A 81 -10.41 4.48 -2.47
N ARG A 82 -10.04 5.74 -2.79
CA ARG A 82 -10.94 6.74 -3.42
C ARG A 82 -11.14 6.53 -4.91
N CYS A 83 -10.17 5.96 -5.63
CA CYS A 83 -10.28 5.68 -7.07
C CYS A 83 -11.31 4.60 -7.45
N HIS A 84 -12.16 4.13 -6.52
CA HIS A 84 -13.15 3.07 -6.76
C HIS A 84 -14.58 3.45 -6.33
N LEU A 85 -14.88 4.75 -6.20
CA LEU A 85 -16.24 5.28 -5.99
C LEU A 85 -16.84 5.94 -7.24
N SER A 86 -16.28 5.67 -8.43
CA SER A 86 -16.80 6.12 -9.73
C SER A 86 -17.18 4.96 -10.63
#